data_AF-A0A5E8HH48-F1
#
_entry.id   AF-A0A5E8HH48-F1
#
_cell.length_a   1.000
_cell.length_b   1.000
_cell.length_c   1.000
_cell.angle_alpha   90.00
_cell.angle_beta   90.00
_cell.angle_gamma   90.00
#
_symmetry.space_group_name_H-M   'P 1'
#
loop_
_entity.id
_entity.type
_entity.pdbx_description
1 polymer ?
#
loop_
_entity_poly.entity_id
_entity_poly.type
_entity_poly.pdbx_seq_one_letter_code
_entity_poly.pdbx_strand_id
1 'polypeptide(L)' 'MRHLTTILLGLFLLTSNLFAEDDILKKINNLKYHTGNVTIGDKLATIKVPKGFKFLDAKQSQFVLHEV' A
#
# COMPACT_ATOMS: atom_id res chain seq x y z
N MET A 1 -7.06 11.11 -40.13
CA MET A 1 -6.44 11.22 -38.79
C MET A 1 -7.25 10.58 -37.64
N ARG A 2 -8.46 10.06 -37.85
CA ARG A 2 -9.30 9.48 -36.78
C ARG A 2 -8.83 8.13 -36.23
N HIS A 3 -8.15 7.31 -37.02
CA HIS A 3 -7.67 5.99 -36.57
C HIS A 3 -6.36 6.05 -35.78
N LEU A 4 -5.51 7.06 -36.05
CA LEU A 4 -4.24 7.25 -35.34
C LEU A 4 -4.46 7.64 -33.88
N THR A 5 -5.43 8.51 -33.61
CA THR A 5 -5.81 8.90 -32.24
C THR A 5 -6.38 7.73 -31.45
N THR A 6 -7.10 6.83 -32.12
CA THR A 6 -7.72 5.66 -31.48
C THR A 6 -6.67 4.63 -31.07
N ILE A 7 -5.64 4.41 -31.90
CA ILE A 7 -4.51 3.54 -31.58
C ILE A 7 -3.67 4.11 -30.42
N LEU A 8 -3.43 5.42 -30.41
CA LEU A 8 -2.67 6.07 -29.35
C LEU A 8 -3.37 5.98 -27.99
N LEU A 9 -4.71 6.13 -27.97
CA LEU A 9 -5.51 6.00 -26.75
C LEU A 9 -5.52 4.55 -26.22
N GLY A 10 -5.62 3.58 -27.12
CA GLY A 10 -5.53 2.15 -26.77
C GLY A 10 -4.16 1.76 -26.21
N LEU A 11 -3.08 2.30 -26.79
CA LEU A 11 -1.71 2.08 -26.31
C LEU A 11 -1.49 2.71 -24.92
N PHE A 12 -2.06 3.88 -24.66
CA PHE A 12 -1.98 4.55 -23.36
C PHE A 12 -2.68 3.76 -22.24
N LEU A 13 -3.87 3.20 -22.52
CA LEU A 13 -4.63 2.36 -21.58
C LEU A 13 -3.94 1.03 -21.25
N LEU A 14 -3.16 0.47 -22.17
CA LEU A 14 -2.39 -0.75 -21.93
C LEU A 14 -1.17 -0.49 -21.05
N THR A 15 -0.56 0.70 -21.13
CA THR A 15 0.65 1.02 -20.35
C THR A 15 0.42 1.34 -18.87
N SER A 16 -0.77 1.80 -18.46
CA SER A 16 -1.02 2.19 -17.06
C SER A 16 -0.87 1.03 -16.06
N ASN A 17 -1.17 -0.20 -16.48
CA ASN A 17 -1.10 -1.37 -15.61
C ASN A 17 0.36 -1.76 -15.27
N LEU A 18 1.31 -1.53 -16.18
CA LEU A 18 2.73 -1.86 -15.98
C LEU A 18 3.42 -0.95 -14.94
N PHE A 19 2.98 0.31 -14.80
CA PHE A 19 3.56 1.25 -13.83
C PHE A 19 3.05 1.05 -12.40
N ALA A 20 1.90 0.39 -12.22
CA ALA A 20 1.32 0.17 -10.90
C ALA A 20 2.08 -0.88 -10.08
N GLU A 21 2.61 -1.92 -10.73
CA GLU A 21 3.27 -3.06 -10.07
C GLU A 21 4.59 -2.65 -9.39
N ASP A 22 5.40 -1.83 -10.06
CA ASP A 22 6.67 -1.32 -9.51
C ASP A 22 6.46 -0.41 -8.29
N ASP A 23 5.41 0.40 -8.27
CA ASP A 23 5.10 1.29 -7.14
C ASP A 23 4.62 0.50 -5.92
N ILE A 24 3.76 -0.51 -6.12
CA ILE A 24 3.28 -1.40 -5.06
C ILE A 24 4.46 -2.16 -4.44
N LEU A 25 5.34 -2.74 -5.27
CA LEU A 25 6.52 -3.47 -4.78
C LEU A 25 7.44 -2.56 -3.96
N LYS A 26 7.66 -1.33 -4.42
CA LYS A 26 8.43 -0.33 -3.69
C LYS A 26 7.79 0.04 -2.35
N LYS A 27 6.46 0.22 -2.30
CA LYS A 27 5.73 0.50 -1.05
C LYS A 27 5.82 -0.67 -0.06
N ILE A 28 5.65 -1.91 -0.52
CA ILE A 28 5.80 -3.13 0.30
C ILE A 28 7.20 -3.21 0.91
N ASN A 29 8.25 -3.01 0.11
CA ASN A 29 9.63 -3.05 0.59
C ASN A 29 9.97 -1.94 1.60
N ASN A 30 9.17 -0.87 1.61
CA ASN A 30 9.34 0.25 2.53
C ASN A 30 8.52 0.13 3.83
N LEU A 31 7.73 -0.94 4.01
CA LEU A 31 6.95 -1.15 5.22
C LEU A 31 7.86 -1.18 6.46
N LYS A 32 7.49 -0.36 7.45
CA LYS A 32 8.12 -0.32 8.76
C LYS A 32 7.32 -1.14 9.75
N TYR A 33 8.01 -2.05 10.42
CA TYR A 33 7.44 -2.93 11.43
C TYR A 33 7.79 -2.40 12.82
N HIS A 34 6.79 -2.36 13.68
CA HIS A 34 6.89 -1.85 15.04
C HIS A 34 6.73 -2.99 16.06
N THR A 35 7.22 -2.76 17.28
CA THR A 35 7.04 -3.65 18.44
C THR A 35 6.66 -2.80 19.65
N GLY A 36 6.24 -3.45 20.74
CA GLY A 36 5.91 -2.73 21.98
C GLY A 36 4.42 -2.42 22.09
N ASN A 37 4.06 -1.16 22.35
CA ASN A 37 2.69 -0.79 22.69
C ASN A 37 1.98 -0.12 21.50
N VAL A 38 0.71 -0.49 21.28
CA VAL A 38 -0.19 0.16 20.32
C VAL A 38 -1.23 0.96 21.10
N THR A 39 -1.39 2.24 20.79
CA THR A 39 -2.49 3.05 21.33
C THR A 39 -3.68 2.97 20.38
N ILE A 40 -4.87 2.70 20.91
CA ILE A 40 -6.11 2.56 20.15
C ILE A 40 -6.98 3.80 20.36
N GLY A 41 -7.42 4.41 19.26
CA GLY A 41 -8.17 5.67 19.27
C GLY A 41 -7.43 6.80 19.99
N ASP A 42 -8.18 7.78 20.51
CA ASP A 42 -7.65 8.88 21.30
C ASP A 42 -7.30 8.44 22.74
N LYS A 43 -6.36 7.49 22.85
CA LYS A 43 -5.93 6.86 24.12
C LYS A 43 -7.03 6.05 24.83
N LEU A 44 -7.95 5.46 24.06
CA LEU A 44 -9.03 4.62 24.61
C LEU A 44 -8.50 3.32 25.20
N ALA A 45 -7.44 2.76 24.61
CA ALA A 45 -6.76 1.57 25.13
C ALA A 45 -5.30 1.51 24.68
N THR A 46 -4.51 0.74 25.42
CA THR A 46 -3.13 0.39 25.05
C THR A 46 -2.99 -1.11 25.00
N ILE A 47 -2.57 -1.63 23.85
CA ILE A 47 -2.31 -3.06 23.64
C ILE A 47 -0.80 -3.27 23.67
N LYS A 48 -0.33 -4.19 24.51
CA LYS A 48 1.07 -4.61 24.53
C LYS A 48 1.26 -5.76 23.54
N VAL A 49 2.01 -5.51 22.48
CA VAL A 49 2.40 -6.54 21.51
C VAL A 49 3.35 -7.52 22.18
N PRO A 50 3.05 -8.83 22.15
CA PRO A 50 3.91 -9.84 22.75
C PRO A 50 5.32 -9.83 22.16
N LYS A 51 6.30 -10.23 22.98
CA LYS A 51 7.68 -10.39 22.51
C LYS A 51 7.73 -11.37 21.33
N GLY A 52 8.52 -11.04 20.31
CA GLY A 52 8.65 -11.83 19.08
C GLY A 52 7.67 -11.46 17.97
N PHE A 53 6.63 -10.66 18.27
CA PHE A 53 5.67 -10.19 17.28
C PHE A 53 5.97 -8.74 16.87
N LYS A 54 5.54 -8.40 15.65
CA LYS A 54 5.63 -7.07 15.07
C LYS A 54 4.28 -6.66 14.51
N PHE A 55 4.04 -5.35 14.37
CA PHE A 55 2.82 -4.81 13.81
C PHE A 55 3.12 -3.68 12.83
N LEU A 56 2.19 -3.44 11.91
CA LEU A 56 2.16 -2.25 11.05
C LEU A 56 1.29 -1.19 11.71
N ASP A 57 1.62 0.09 11.51
CA ASP A 57 0.73 1.15 11.95
C ASP A 57 -0.61 1.13 11.19
N ALA A 58 -1.56 1.97 11.62
CA ALA A 58 -2.88 2.03 11.00
C ALA A 58 -2.82 2.36 9.51
N LYS A 59 -1.95 3.29 9.09
CA LYS A 59 -1.85 3.73 7.70
C LYS A 59 -1.28 2.61 6.81
N GLN A 60 -0.22 1.95 7.28
CA GLN A 60 0.40 0.84 6.58
C GLN A 60 -0.51 -0.40 6.53
N SER A 61 -1.30 -0.64 7.58
CA SER A 61 -2.29 -1.72 7.60
C SER A 61 -3.40 -1.48 6.56
N GLN A 62 -3.88 -0.24 6.44
CA GLN A 62 -4.86 0.13 5.40
C GLN A 62 -4.31 -0.10 4.00
N PHE A 63 -3.05 0.25 3.74
CA PHE A 63 -2.39 -0.04 2.47
C PHE A 63 -2.38 -1.54 2.15
N VAL A 64 -1.96 -2.39 3.09
CA VAL A 64 -1.91 -3.85 2.87
C VAL A 64 -3.30 -4.45 2.63
N LEU A 65 -4.34 -3.93 3.29
CA LEU A 65 -5.70 -4.46 3.15
C LEU A 65 -6.41 -4.05 1.86
N HIS A 66 -5.95 -2.97 1.20
CA HIS A 66 -6.68 -2.36 0.08
C HIS A 66 -5.88 -2.24 -1.23
N GLU A 67 -4.55 -2.20 -1.17
CA GLU A 67 -3.68 -1.96 -2.33
C GLU A 67 -2.75 -3.14 -2.67
N VAL A 68 -2.70 -4.18 -1.84
CA VAL A 68 -1.94 -5.42 -2.08
C VAL A 68 -2.92 -6.56 -2.36
#